data_AF-A0A520GV92-F1
#
_entry.id   AF-A0A520GV92-F1
#
_cell.length_a   1.000
_cell.length_b   1.000
_cell.length_c   1.000
_cell.angle_alpha   90.00
_cell.angle_beta   90.00
_cell.angle_gamma   90.00
#
_symmetry.space_group_name_H-M   'P 1'
#
loop_
_entity.id
_entity.type
_entity.pdbx_description
1 polymer ?
#
loop_
_entity_poly.entity_id
_entity_poly.type
_entity_poly.pdbx_seq_one_letter_code
_entity_poly.pdbx_strand_id
1 'polypeptide(L)'
;GVELAFETMVQAGIKPESAYYESLHETPLIANTIARKKLFEMNRVISDTAEYGCYLFDQACKPLLADFMKGVDTDLVGKNFNEGKDGAVDNRALIAVNEAIRSHQVEQIGAELRKAMTAMKSIKTA
;
A
#
# COMPACT_ATOMS: atom_id res chain seq x y z
N GLY A 1 -1.31 5.35 -1.85
CA GLY A 1 -1.11 4.49 -3.02
C GLY A 1 -2.17 3.41 -3.07
N VAL A 2 -2.12 2.46 -2.13
CA VAL A 2 -3.07 1.35 -2.04
C VAL A 2 -4.53 1.82 -1.89
N GLU A 3 -4.82 2.72 -0.95
CA GLU A 3 -6.18 3.27 -0.76
C GLU A 3 -6.70 3.90 -2.06
N LEU A 4 -5.93 4.78 -2.68
CA LEU A 4 -6.30 5.42 -3.94
C LEU A 4 -6.54 4.42 -5.08
N ALA A 5 -5.71 3.38 -5.22
CA ALA A 5 -5.90 2.34 -6.22
C ALA A 5 -7.19 1.54 -5.95
N PHE A 6 -7.42 1.16 -4.69
CA PHE A 6 -8.62 0.46 -4.24
C PHE A 6 -9.88 1.29 -4.54
N GLU A 7 -9.92 2.55 -4.11
CA GLU A 7 -11.05 3.46 -4.32
C GLU A 7 -11.33 3.65 -5.81
N THR A 8 -10.30 3.86 -6.63
CA THR A 8 -10.43 4.02 -8.07
C THR A 8 -11.03 2.78 -8.73
N MET A 9 -10.60 1.58 -8.32
CA MET A 9 -11.17 0.32 -8.81
C MET A 9 -12.63 0.17 -8.41
N VAL A 10 -12.97 0.43 -7.14
CA VAL A 10 -14.35 0.32 -6.63
C VAL A 10 -15.27 1.32 -7.33
N GLN A 11 -14.81 2.56 -7.53
CA GLN A 11 -15.55 3.59 -8.27
C GLN A 11 -15.78 3.20 -9.74
N ALA A 12 -14.85 2.47 -10.34
CA ALA A 12 -15.00 1.91 -11.69
C ALA A 12 -15.94 0.68 -11.75
N GLY A 13 -16.51 0.25 -10.62
CA GLY A 13 -17.44 -0.88 -10.53
C GLY A 13 -16.80 -2.24 -10.24
N ILE A 14 -15.51 -2.27 -9.91
CA ILE A 14 -14.85 -3.50 -9.47
C ILE A 14 -15.31 -3.84 -8.04
N LYS A 15 -15.53 -5.13 -7.77
CA LYS A 15 -15.94 -5.59 -6.45
C LYS A 15 -14.86 -5.24 -5.40
N PRO A 16 -15.24 -4.76 -4.20
CA PRO A 16 -14.29 -4.43 -3.14
C PRO A 16 -13.34 -5.58 -2.79
N GLU A 17 -13.81 -6.82 -2.80
CA GLU A 17 -12.97 -7.99 -2.52
C GLU A 17 -11.91 -8.19 -3.60
N SER A 18 -12.29 -8.05 -4.88
CA SER A 18 -11.35 -8.10 -6.00
C SER A 18 -10.35 -6.94 -5.92
N ALA A 19 -10.81 -5.72 -5.66
CA ALA A 19 -9.95 -4.55 -5.51
C ALA A 19 -8.95 -4.73 -4.36
N TYR A 20 -9.34 -5.38 -3.25
CA TYR A 20 -8.43 -5.70 -2.15
C TYR A 20 -7.34 -6.70 -2.58
N TYR A 21 -7.72 -7.78 -3.28
CA TYR A 21 -6.78 -8.78 -3.77
C TYR A 21 -5.76 -8.16 -4.74
N GLU A 22 -6.22 -7.36 -5.70
CA GLU A 22 -5.39 -6.70 -6.73
C GLU A 22 -4.64 -5.45 -6.21
N SER A 23 -4.67 -5.17 -4.90
CA SER A 23 -3.94 -4.03 -4.31
C SER A 23 -3.22 -4.39 -3.00
N LEU A 24 -3.92 -4.32 -1.87
CA LEU A 24 -3.32 -4.46 -0.55
C LEU A 24 -2.78 -5.88 -0.32
N HIS A 25 -3.47 -6.90 -0.81
CA HIS A 25 -3.08 -8.29 -0.58
C HIS A 25 -1.75 -8.66 -1.24
N GLU A 26 -1.51 -8.20 -2.47
CA GLU A 26 -0.29 -8.52 -3.23
C GLU A 26 0.92 -7.65 -2.86
N THR A 27 0.68 -6.50 -2.24
CA THR A 27 1.75 -5.53 -1.89
C THR A 27 2.94 -6.18 -1.16
N PRO A 28 2.75 -7.06 -0.14
CA PRO A 28 3.87 -7.73 0.53
C PRO A 28 4.70 -8.61 -0.40
N LEU A 29 4.08 -9.28 -1.38
CA LEU A 29 4.79 -10.15 -2.33
C LEU A 29 5.73 -9.33 -3.21
N ILE A 30 5.25 -8.21 -3.76
CA ILE A 30 6.07 -7.31 -4.58
C ILE A 30 7.18 -6.67 -3.73
N ALA A 31 6.85 -6.20 -2.53
CA ALA A 31 7.85 -5.64 -1.60
C ALA A 31 8.98 -6.63 -1.30
N ASN A 32 8.66 -7.93 -1.15
CA ASN A 32 9.66 -8.97 -0.95
C ASN A 32 10.63 -9.14 -2.13
N THR A 33 10.17 -8.93 -3.38
CA THR A 33 11.06 -8.97 -4.56
C THR A 33 12.09 -7.84 -4.51
N ILE A 34 11.67 -6.63 -4.13
CA ILE A 34 12.51 -5.45 -3.97
C ILE A 34 13.48 -5.64 -2.80
N ALA A 35 13.02 -6.18 -1.68
CA ALA A 35 13.89 -6.49 -0.55
C ALA A 35 15.01 -7.46 -0.96
N ARG A 36 14.68 -8.48 -1.78
CA ARG A 36 15.60 -9.54 -2.21
C ARG A 36 16.72 -9.05 -3.12
N LYS A 37 16.41 -8.38 -4.25
CA LYS A 37 17.46 -7.81 -5.14
C LYS A 37 17.05 -6.51 -5.84
N LYS A 38 16.34 -5.64 -5.11
CA LYS A 38 15.97 -4.29 -5.57
C LYS A 38 15.08 -4.33 -6.81
N LEU A 39 15.01 -3.22 -7.54
CA LEU A 39 14.09 -3.03 -8.67
C LEU A 39 14.31 -4.03 -9.82
N PHE A 40 15.55 -4.47 -10.03
CA PHE A 40 15.85 -5.47 -11.05
C PHE A 40 15.05 -6.77 -10.86
N GLU A 41 14.99 -7.28 -9.63
CA GLU A 41 14.29 -8.54 -9.37
C GLU A 41 12.78 -8.37 -9.39
N MET A 42 12.26 -7.21 -9.00
CA MET A 42 10.85 -6.89 -9.18
C MET A 42 10.47 -6.99 -10.65
N ASN A 43 11.17 -6.24 -11.52
CA ASN A 43 10.89 -6.23 -12.96
C ASN A 43 11.08 -7.60 -13.62
N ARG A 44 12.07 -8.38 -13.18
CA ARG A 44 12.31 -9.73 -13.69
C ARG A 44 11.24 -10.76 -13.28
N VAL A 45 10.54 -10.53 -12.16
CA VAL A 45 9.57 -11.48 -11.59
C VAL A 45 8.15 -11.24 -12.12
N ILE A 46 7.80 -9.98 -12.36
CA ILE A 46 6.49 -9.62 -12.91
C ILE A 46 6.43 -9.87 -14.44
N SER A 47 5.23 -9.83 -15.02
CA SER A 47 5.06 -9.96 -16.47
C SER A 47 5.51 -8.70 -17.21
N ASP A 48 5.86 -8.84 -18.50
CA ASP A 48 6.21 -7.72 -19.38
C ASP A 48 5.12 -6.62 -19.40
N THR A 49 3.84 -7.01 -19.33
CA THR A 49 2.71 -6.07 -19.23
C THR A 49 2.75 -5.26 -17.95
N ALA A 50 3.05 -5.90 -16.81
CA ALA A 50 3.16 -5.24 -15.52
C ALA A 50 4.40 -4.35 -15.44
N GLU A 51 5.54 -4.79 -16.00
CA GLU A 51 6.75 -3.97 -16.11
C GLU A 51 6.49 -2.72 -16.94
N TYR A 52 5.89 -2.87 -18.12
CA TYR A 52 5.57 -1.75 -19.00
C TYR A 52 4.59 -0.77 -18.34
N GLY A 53 3.55 -1.27 -17.67
CA GLY A 53 2.61 -0.44 -16.90
C GLY A 53 3.28 0.32 -15.76
N CYS A 54 4.20 -0.33 -15.02
CA CYS A 54 4.97 0.30 -13.95
C CYS A 54 5.82 1.47 -14.49
N TYR A 55 6.48 1.28 -15.63
CA TYR A 55 7.25 2.32 -16.30
C TYR A 55 6.38 3.52 -16.72
N LEU A 56 5.23 3.29 -17.37
CA LEU A 56 4.32 4.37 -17.77
C LEU A 56 3.83 5.18 -16.56
N PHE A 57 3.46 4.50 -15.48
CA PHE A 57 3.01 5.16 -14.26
C PHE A 57 4.14 5.97 -13.62
N ASP A 58 5.35 5.41 -13.50
CA ASP A 58 6.51 6.08 -12.91
C ASP A 58 6.88 7.37 -13.67
N GLN A 59 6.86 7.34 -15.00
CA GLN A 59 7.15 8.52 -15.83
C GLN A 59 6.15 9.65 -15.66
N ALA A 60 4.88 9.35 -15.40
CA ALA A 60 3.86 10.35 -15.14
C ALA A 60 3.89 10.83 -13.68
N CYS A 61 4.10 9.91 -12.74
CA CYS A 61 3.98 10.17 -11.31
C CYS A 61 5.18 10.95 -10.75
N LYS A 62 6.41 10.66 -11.20
CA LYS A 62 7.61 11.35 -10.72
C LYS A 62 7.57 12.88 -10.95
N PRO A 63 7.27 13.38 -12.16
CA PRO A 63 7.13 14.82 -12.39
C PRO A 63 5.98 15.43 -11.59
N LEU A 64 4.84 14.73 -11.49
CA LEU A 64 3.67 15.18 -10.74
C LEU A 64 3.98 15.42 -9.26
N LEU A 65 4.79 14.55 -8.65
CA LEU A 65 5.18 14.66 -7.24
C LEU A 65 6.43 15.52 -7.02
N ALA A 66 7.15 15.93 -8.07
CA ALA A 66 8.45 16.56 -7.94
C ALA A 66 8.40 17.86 -7.12
N ASP A 67 7.42 18.72 -7.37
CA ASP A 67 7.30 19.99 -6.64
C ASP A 67 6.81 19.80 -5.21
N PHE A 68 5.91 18.84 -4.97
CA PHE A 68 5.51 18.45 -3.62
C PHE A 68 6.73 17.97 -2.80
N MET A 69 7.54 17.09 -3.39
CA MET A 69 8.71 16.52 -2.71
C MET A 69 9.80 17.55 -2.39
N LYS A 70 9.88 18.67 -3.12
CA LYS A 70 10.80 19.78 -2.78
C LYS A 70 10.41 20.49 -1.48
N GLY A 71 9.14 20.48 -1.11
CA GLY A 71 8.64 21.06 0.13
C GLY A 71 8.68 20.12 1.33
N VAL A 72 9.05 18.86 1.12
CA VAL A 72 9.12 17.84 2.19
C VAL A 72 10.41 18.03 2.99
N ASP A 73 10.26 18.24 4.30
CA ASP A 73 11.39 18.37 5.23
C ASP A 73 12.12 17.02 5.43
N THR A 74 13.43 17.09 5.64
CA THR A 74 14.26 15.94 6.04
C THR A 74 13.85 15.31 7.37
N ASP A 75 13.23 16.10 8.25
CA ASP A 75 12.65 15.60 9.50
C ASP A 75 11.43 14.70 9.24
N LEU A 76 10.76 14.88 8.10
CA LEU A 76 9.64 14.04 7.66
C LEU A 76 10.13 12.82 6.86
N VAL A 77 11.21 12.98 6.09
CA VAL A 77 11.81 11.91 5.29
C VAL A 77 13.34 11.94 5.43
N GLY A 78 13.89 11.00 6.21
CA GLY A 78 15.34 10.75 6.28
C GLY A 78 15.97 10.91 7.65
N LYS A 79 15.32 11.62 8.58
CA LYS A 79 15.72 11.71 9.99
C LYS A 79 14.61 11.26 10.92
N ASN A 80 14.95 11.03 12.18
CA ASN A 80 13.96 10.76 13.20
C ASN A 80 13.20 12.05 13.52
N PHE A 81 11.91 12.10 13.22
CA PHE A 81 11.07 13.28 13.44
C PHE A 81 11.10 13.79 14.89
N ASN A 82 11.32 12.92 15.88
CA ASN A 82 11.34 13.26 17.31
C ASN A 82 12.73 13.61 17.84
N GLU A 83 13.77 13.62 17.01
CA GLU A 83 15.11 14.01 17.44
C GLU A 83 15.12 15.45 17.94
N GLY A 84 15.46 15.65 19.23
CA GLY A 84 15.47 16.98 19.86
C GLY A 84 14.09 17.54 20.23
N LYS A 85 13.00 16.76 20.08
CA LYS A 85 11.64 17.13 20.51
C LYS A 85 11.27 16.38 21.80
N ASP A 86 10.24 16.86 22.49
CA ASP A 86 9.72 16.23 23.72
C ASP A 86 8.96 14.91 23.46
N GLY A 87 8.80 14.52 22.20
CA GLY A 87 8.07 13.32 21.79
C GLY A 87 6.57 13.42 22.03
N ALA A 88 6.04 14.59 22.39
CA ALA A 88 4.63 14.80 22.61
C ALA A 88 3.89 14.78 21.27
N VAL A 89 2.86 13.95 21.20
CA VAL A 89 1.91 13.91 20.08
C VAL A 89 0.55 14.33 20.57
N ASP A 90 -0.23 14.99 19.71
CA ASP A 90 -1.63 15.25 20.03
C ASP A 90 -2.41 13.94 19.99
N ASN A 91 -2.69 13.40 21.18
CA ASN A 91 -3.44 12.16 21.35
C ASN A 91 -4.82 12.21 20.68
N ARG A 92 -5.48 13.38 20.63
CA ARG A 92 -6.81 13.49 20.01
C ARG A 92 -6.70 13.36 18.50
N ALA A 93 -5.74 14.05 17.89
CA ALA A 93 -5.46 13.94 16.47
C ALA A 93 -5.06 12.50 16.10
N LEU A 94 -4.19 11.87 16.90
CA LEU A 94 -3.76 10.49 16.68
C LEU A 94 -4.92 9.49 16.74
N ILE A 95 -5.83 9.63 17.71
CA ILE A 95 -7.04 8.79 17.81
C ILE A 95 -7.91 8.98 16.56
N ALA A 96 -8.14 10.22 16.13
CA ALA A 96 -8.95 10.51 14.95
C ALA A 96 -8.36 9.90 13.67
N VAL A 97 -7.04 10.00 13.48
CA VAL A 97 -6.34 9.40 12.33
C VAL A 97 -6.40 7.87 12.38
N ASN A 98 -6.19 7.27 13.54
CA ASN A 98 -6.27 5.81 13.70
C ASN A 98 -7.67 5.27 13.39
N GLU A 99 -8.71 5.98 13.83
CA GLU A 99 -10.09 5.62 13.52
C GLU A 99 -10.36 5.72 12.02
N ALA A 100 -9.93 6.82 11.37
CA ALA A 100 -10.07 6.99 9.93
C ALA A 100 -9.44 5.83 9.14
N ILE A 101 -8.20 5.45 9.47
CA ILE A 101 -7.49 4.33 8.82
C ILE A 101 -8.27 3.02 9.00
N ARG A 102 -8.66 2.68 10.24
CA ARG A 102 -9.37 1.42 10.54
C ARG A 102 -10.75 1.36 9.91
N SER A 103 -11.40 2.51 9.77
CA SER A 103 -12.72 2.64 9.17
C SER A 103 -12.68 2.59 7.65
N HIS A 104 -11.50 2.71 7.02
CA HIS A 104 -11.39 2.66 5.56
C HIS A 104 -11.87 1.31 5.01
N GLN A 105 -12.60 1.34 3.89
CA GLN A 105 -13.24 0.15 3.33
C GLN A 105 -12.25 -0.98 3.02
N VAL A 106 -11.04 -0.65 2.54
CA VAL A 106 -9.97 -1.63 2.27
C VAL A 106 -9.57 -2.43 3.51
N GLU A 107 -9.60 -1.82 4.70
CA GLU A 107 -9.24 -2.46 5.96
C GLU A 107 -10.39 -3.35 6.47
N GLN A 108 -11.64 -2.90 6.34
CA GLN A 108 -12.81 -3.68 6.72
C GLN A 108 -12.90 -4.97 5.88
N ILE A 109 -12.85 -4.85 4.55
CA ILE A 109 -12.87 -5.97 3.62
C ILE A 109 -11.64 -6.86 3.83
N GLY A 110 -10.46 -6.23 4.01
CA GLY A 110 -9.23 -6.97 4.27
C GLY A 110 -9.29 -7.82 5.53
N ALA A 111 -9.87 -7.30 6.62
CA ALA A 111 -10.02 -8.03 7.87
C ALA A 111 -10.91 -9.28 7.70
N GLU A 112 -12.03 -9.14 6.99
CA GLU A 112 -12.92 -10.26 6.67
C GLU A 112 -12.20 -11.32 5.83
N LEU A 113 -11.58 -10.92 4.73
CA LEU A 113 -10.90 -11.84 3.82
C LEU A 113 -9.71 -12.55 4.48
N ARG A 114 -8.91 -11.83 5.28
CA ARG A 114 -7.80 -12.44 6.04
C ARG A 114 -8.31 -13.46 7.05
N LYS A 115 -9.40 -13.15 7.77
CA LYS A 115 -10.03 -14.10 8.70
C LYS A 115 -10.53 -15.35 7.97
N ALA A 116 -11.16 -15.20 6.81
CA ALA A 116 -11.63 -16.32 6.00
C ALA A 116 -10.46 -17.21 5.54
N MET A 117 -9.36 -16.62 5.05
CA MET A 117 -8.15 -17.34 4.63
C MET A 117 -7.51 -18.11 5.80
N THR A 118 -7.39 -17.51 6.97
CA THR A 118 -6.86 -18.18 8.16
C THR A 118 -7.76 -19.32 8.65
N ALA A 119 -9.09 -19.18 8.48
CA ALA A 119 -10.06 -20.19 8.89
C ALA A 119 -10.25 -21.33 7.87
N MET A 120 -9.65 -21.26 6.68
CA MET A 120 -9.76 -22.31 5.67
C MET A 120 -9.18 -23.63 6.20
N LYS A 121 -10.03 -24.67 6.21
CA LYS A 121 -9.59 -26.04 6.53
C LYS A 121 -8.94 -26.66 5.30
N SER A 122 -7.79 -27.31 5.50
CA SER A 122 -7.20 -28.17 4.48
C SER A 122 -8.16 -29.32 4.18
N ILE A 123 -8.71 -29.33 2.96
CA ILE A 123 -9.43 -30.49 2.45
C ILE A 123 -8.36 -31.46 1.95
N LYS A 124 -8.14 -32.55 2.68
CA LYS A 124 -7.34 -33.67 2.18
C LYS A 124 -8.20 -34.43 1.18
N THR A 125 -7.82 -34.42 -0.09
CA THR A 125 -8.38 -35.35 -1.07
C THR A 125 -7.99 -36.76 -0.65
N ALA A 126 -8.97 -37.67 -0.61
CA ALA A 126 -8.78 -39.09 -0.28
C ALA A 126 -7.99 -39.82 -1.37
#